data_AF-A0A4Q3IW29-F1
#
_entry.id   AF-A0A4Q3IW29-F1
#
_cell.length_a   1.000
_cell.length_b   1.000
_cell.length_c   1.000
_cell.angle_alpha   90.00
_cell.angle_beta   90.00
_cell.angle_gamma   90.00
#
_symmetry.space_group_name_H-M   'P 1'
#
loop_
_entity.id
_entity.type
_entity.pdbx_description
1 polymer ?
#
loop_
_entity_poly.entity_id
_entity_poly.type
_entity_poly.pdbx_seq_one_letter_code
_entity_poly.pdbx_strand_id
1 'polypeptide(L)'
;QEFLHGVMTGQPLADGDILHVELIPKVRNHGARLMRPVLIGEDRRGRAPLAERLVALQDRQFAAMRPGALACEIDAVLREAVLAEGLRPVYDNVSGYTLGLYGRTPRTSDFSRVFLPNARWRLEEGMVFHMYVSAGGLGFSETVVVEPEGCRRLTATPRRLLTNRID
;
A
#
# COMPACT_ATOMS: atom_id res chain seq x y z
N GLN A 1 -0.53 16.00 -6.65
CA GLN A 1 0.39 14.86 -6.52
C GLN A 1 0.32 14.37 -5.07
N GLU A 2 -0.05 13.12 -4.82
CA GLU A 2 0.04 12.59 -3.45
C GLU A 2 1.51 12.27 -3.16
N PHE A 3 2.11 13.07 -2.27
CA PHE A 3 3.49 12.91 -1.86
C PHE A 3 3.55 11.94 -0.67
N LEU A 4 4.01 10.72 -0.93
CA LEU A 4 3.99 9.61 0.04
C LEU A 4 5.19 9.61 1.00
N HIS A 5 6.17 10.50 0.79
CA HIS A 5 7.38 10.59 1.62
C HIS A 5 7.49 11.96 2.29
N GLY A 6 6.43 12.33 3.01
CA GLY A 6 6.36 13.58 3.76
C GLY A 6 7.51 13.74 4.77
N VAL A 7 7.91 14.98 5.02
CA VAL A 7 8.94 15.31 6.01
C VAL A 7 8.24 15.60 7.34
N MET A 8 8.80 15.08 8.43
CA MET A 8 8.31 15.43 9.76
C MET A 8 8.56 16.92 10.02
N THR A 9 7.54 17.63 10.47
CA THR A 9 7.63 19.05 10.80
C THR A 9 7.51 19.26 12.30
N GLY A 10 7.87 20.45 12.79
CA GLY A 10 7.61 20.86 14.17
C GLY A 10 6.16 21.23 14.45
N GLN A 11 5.25 21.11 13.47
CA GLN A 11 3.83 21.41 13.66
C GLN A 11 3.19 20.32 14.55
N PRO A 12 2.58 20.68 15.67
CA PRO A 12 1.85 19.72 16.50
C PRO A 12 0.68 19.10 15.73
N LEU A 13 0.42 17.81 15.98
CA LEU A 13 -0.77 17.13 15.48
C LEU A 13 -2.03 17.71 16.15
N ALA A 14 -3.07 17.92 15.35
CA ALA A 14 -4.35 18.49 15.78
C ALA A 14 -5.54 17.56 15.50
N ASP A 15 -6.68 17.85 16.13
CA ASP A 15 -7.94 17.13 15.89
C ASP A 15 -8.34 17.17 14.41
N GLY A 16 -8.66 16.01 13.85
CA GLY A 16 -8.98 15.81 12.44
C GLY A 16 -7.78 15.56 11.52
N ASP A 17 -6.54 15.59 12.03
CA ASP A 17 -5.35 15.27 11.24
C ASP A 17 -5.26 13.78 10.91
N ILE A 18 -4.68 13.49 9.74
CA ILE A 18 -4.28 12.14 9.36
C ILE A 18 -2.77 12.02 9.52
N LEU A 19 -2.34 11.24 10.49
CA LEU A 19 -0.96 10.80 10.61
C LEU A 19 -0.72 9.62 9.66
N HIS A 20 0.09 9.83 8.63
CA HIS A 20 0.58 8.77 7.77
C HIS A 20 1.73 8.02 8.46
N VAL A 21 1.52 6.75 8.80
CA VAL A 21 2.54 5.91 9.42
C VAL A 21 3.08 4.92 8.39
N GLU A 22 4.31 5.12 7.92
CA GLU A 22 5.06 4.15 7.11
C GLU A 22 6.14 3.48 7.98
N LEU A 23 6.00 2.18 8.21
CA LEU A 23 7.00 1.37 8.91
C LEU A 23 7.83 0.57 7.90
N ILE A 24 9.15 0.57 8.11
CA ILE A 24 10.14 -0.08 7.24
C ILE A 24 11.04 -1.08 7.98
N PRO A 25 10.47 -2.05 8.74
CA PRO A 25 11.26 -2.99 9.52
C PRO A 25 12.17 -3.85 8.62
N LYS A 26 13.35 -4.19 9.16
CA LYS A 26 14.35 -5.01 8.48
C LYS A 26 14.97 -6.02 9.46
N VAL A 27 14.96 -7.30 9.09
CA VAL A 27 15.60 -8.39 9.86
C VAL A 27 16.54 -9.15 8.94
N ARG A 28 17.83 -9.23 9.29
CA ARG A 28 18.88 -9.89 8.46
C ARG A 28 18.82 -9.46 6.98
N ASN A 29 18.59 -8.16 6.75
CA ASN A 29 18.42 -7.54 5.43
C ASN A 29 17.17 -7.92 4.64
N HIS A 30 16.25 -8.70 5.20
CA HIS A 30 14.89 -8.86 4.65
C HIS A 30 14.01 -7.71 5.15
N GLY A 31 13.50 -6.92 4.21
CA GLY A 31 12.60 -5.81 4.50
C GLY A 31 11.13 -6.25 4.46
N ALA A 32 10.33 -5.68 5.35
CA ALA A 32 8.88 -5.61 5.21
C ALA A 32 8.44 -4.15 5.29
N ARG A 33 7.24 -3.84 4.79
CA ARG A 33 6.69 -2.48 4.80
C ARG A 33 5.20 -2.46 5.08
N LEU A 34 4.78 -1.42 5.81
CA LEU A 34 3.40 -1.18 6.21
C LEU A 34 3.11 0.33 6.20
N MET A 35 2.05 0.73 5.52
CA MET A 35 1.44 2.07 5.58
C MET A 35 0.08 1.94 6.24
N ARG A 36 -0.17 2.80 7.24
CA ARG A 36 -1.48 2.93 7.86
C ARG A 36 -1.79 4.40 8.14
N PRO A 37 -3.03 4.86 7.87
CA PRO A 37 -3.47 6.16 8.33
C PRO A 37 -3.97 6.03 9.78
N VAL A 38 -3.54 6.96 10.62
CA VAL A 38 -4.05 7.15 11.99
C VAL A 38 -4.73 8.51 12.04
N LEU A 39 -6.03 8.51 12.29
CA LEU A 39 -6.80 9.71 12.57
C LEU A 39 -6.51 10.20 13.99
N ILE A 40 -6.21 11.48 14.11
CA ILE A 40 -6.05 12.17 15.38
C ILE A 40 -7.42 12.75 15.77
N GLY A 41 -8.04 12.23 16.82
CA GLY A 41 -9.33 12.72 17.31
C GLY A 41 -10.53 12.31 16.44
N GLU A 42 -11.42 13.26 16.11
CA GLU A 42 -12.70 12.98 15.44
C GLU A 42 -12.63 13.04 13.91
N ASP A 43 -13.42 12.18 13.23
CA ASP A 43 -13.47 12.13 11.77
C ASP A 43 -14.38 13.22 11.18
N ARG A 44 -14.03 14.48 11.44
CA ARG A 44 -14.82 15.64 10.98
C ARG A 44 -14.95 15.74 9.46
N ARG A 45 -14.05 15.08 8.73
CA ARG A 45 -13.99 15.11 7.26
C ARG A 45 -14.61 13.87 6.61
N GLY A 46 -15.19 12.95 7.39
CA GLY A 46 -15.84 11.74 6.87
C GLY A 46 -14.91 10.87 6.03
N ARG A 47 -13.70 10.61 6.53
CA ARG A 47 -12.65 9.82 5.88
C ARG A 47 -12.87 8.32 5.99
N ALA A 48 -13.65 7.84 6.96
CA ALA A 48 -13.88 6.41 7.15
C ALA A 48 -14.44 5.69 5.90
N PRO A 49 -15.45 6.21 5.17
CA PRO A 49 -15.91 5.59 3.92
C PRO A 49 -14.84 5.50 2.83
N LEU A 50 -13.99 6.52 2.69
CA LEU A 50 -12.86 6.48 1.75
C LEU A 50 -11.84 5.41 2.16
N ALA A 51 -11.53 5.30 3.45
CA ALA A 51 -10.63 4.27 3.98
C ALA A 51 -11.15 2.85 3.65
N GLU A 52 -12.41 2.58 3.97
CA GLU A 52 -13.07 1.31 3.67
C GLU A 52 -13.04 1.00 2.17
N ARG A 53 -13.30 2.02 1.34
CA ARG A 53 -13.29 1.83 -0.11
C ARG A 53 -11.90 1.49 -0.65
N LEU A 54 -10.86 2.21 -0.23
CA LEU A 54 -9.48 1.91 -0.65
C LEU A 54 -9.05 0.50 -0.22
N VAL A 55 -9.41 0.08 0.98
CA VAL A 55 -9.16 -1.28 1.47
C VAL A 55 -9.85 -2.31 0.58
N ALA A 56 -11.14 -2.13 0.29
CA ALA A 56 -11.90 -3.05 -0.56
C ALA A 56 -11.32 -3.16 -1.98
N LEU A 57 -10.89 -2.04 -2.58
CA LEU A 57 -10.26 -2.05 -3.90
C LEU A 57 -8.91 -2.77 -3.90
N GLN A 58 -8.11 -2.58 -2.85
CA GLN A 58 -6.83 -3.27 -2.72
C GLN A 58 -7.00 -4.75 -2.37
N ASP A 59 -8.04 -5.13 -1.64
CA ASP A 59 -8.36 -6.54 -1.38
C ASP A 59 -8.73 -7.27 -2.69
N ARG A 60 -9.43 -6.60 -3.62
CA ARG A 60 -9.65 -7.11 -4.98
C ARG A 60 -8.34 -7.28 -5.75
N GLN A 61 -7.40 -6.35 -5.60
CA GLN A 61 -6.07 -6.49 -6.19
C GLN A 61 -5.34 -7.73 -5.67
N PHE A 62 -5.37 -7.97 -4.36
CA PHE A 62 -4.75 -9.17 -3.76
C PHE A 62 -5.41 -10.47 -4.20
N ALA A 63 -6.75 -10.49 -4.31
CA ALA A 63 -7.48 -11.65 -4.79
C ALA A 63 -7.14 -12.05 -6.24
N ALA A 64 -6.66 -11.11 -7.07
CA ALA A 64 -6.22 -11.38 -8.42
C ALA A 64 -4.77 -11.92 -8.50
N MET A 65 -3.98 -11.75 -7.43
CA MET A 65 -2.57 -12.14 -7.42
C MET A 65 -2.42 -13.66 -7.26
N ARG A 66 -1.82 -14.30 -8.26
CA ARG A 66 -1.47 -15.72 -8.29
C ARG A 66 -0.34 -15.97 -9.29
N PRO A 67 0.37 -17.12 -9.24
CA PRO A 67 1.35 -17.48 -10.25
C PRO A 67 0.77 -17.41 -11.67
N GLY A 68 1.55 -16.90 -12.60
CA GLY A 68 1.16 -16.70 -14.00
C GLY A 68 0.37 -15.42 -14.28
N ALA A 69 -0.21 -14.74 -13.28
CA ALA A 69 -0.94 -13.49 -13.51
C ALA A 69 -0.01 -12.39 -14.04
N LEU A 70 -0.49 -11.54 -14.96
CA LEU A 70 0.31 -10.47 -15.54
C LEU A 70 0.31 -9.25 -14.60
N ALA A 71 1.48 -8.69 -14.30
CA ALA A 71 1.59 -7.62 -13.32
C ALA A 71 0.78 -6.36 -13.68
N CYS A 72 0.70 -5.99 -14.96
CA CYS A 72 -0.14 -4.88 -15.40
C CYS A 72 -1.64 -5.15 -15.23
N GLU A 73 -2.10 -6.40 -15.27
CA GLU A 73 -3.50 -6.74 -15.00
C GLU A 73 -3.80 -6.58 -13.50
N ILE A 74 -2.87 -6.97 -12.63
CA ILE A 74 -2.96 -6.74 -11.17
C ILE A 74 -2.94 -5.24 -10.83
N ASP A 75 -2.10 -4.45 -11.51
CA ASP A 75 -2.08 -2.99 -11.36
C ASP A 75 -3.42 -2.37 -11.78
N ALA A 76 -3.97 -2.79 -12.92
CA ALA A 76 -5.23 -2.30 -13.46
C ALA A 76 -6.42 -2.50 -12.50
N VAL A 77 -6.52 -3.67 -11.84
CA VAL A 77 -7.60 -3.97 -10.87
C VAL A 77 -7.77 -2.88 -9.82
N LEU A 78 -6.66 -2.34 -9.30
CA LEU A 78 -6.68 -1.26 -8.32
C LEU A 78 -6.77 0.10 -9.00
N ARG A 79 -5.85 0.37 -9.93
CA ARG A 79 -5.65 1.68 -10.55
C ARG A 79 -6.91 2.17 -11.24
N GLU A 80 -7.49 1.34 -12.10
CA GLU A 80 -8.65 1.73 -12.89
C GLU A 80 -9.87 1.95 -12.00
N ALA A 81 -10.06 1.14 -10.97
CA ALA A 81 -11.15 1.32 -10.01
C ALA A 81 -11.01 2.63 -9.22
N VAL A 82 -9.81 2.95 -8.73
CA VAL A 82 -9.53 4.20 -8.02
C VAL A 82 -9.81 5.43 -8.91
N LEU A 83 -9.46 5.36 -10.19
CA LEU A 83 -9.71 6.44 -11.15
C LEU A 83 -11.19 6.52 -11.56
N ALA A 84 -11.83 5.39 -11.85
CA ALA A 84 -13.23 5.32 -12.28
C ALA A 84 -14.20 5.82 -11.20
N GLU A 85 -13.86 5.61 -9.93
CA GLU A 85 -14.63 6.13 -8.79
C GLU A 85 -14.29 7.58 -8.42
N GLY A 86 -13.38 8.21 -9.15
CA GLY A 86 -12.97 9.59 -8.89
C GLY A 86 -12.23 9.79 -7.57
N LEU A 87 -11.72 8.72 -6.94
CA LEU A 87 -10.97 8.82 -5.67
C LEU A 87 -9.63 9.54 -5.87
N ARG A 88 -9.10 9.49 -7.09
CA ARG A 88 -7.96 10.30 -7.53
C ARG A 88 -8.22 10.86 -8.93
N PRO A 89 -7.72 12.07 -9.24
CA PRO A 89 -7.77 12.60 -10.60
C PRO A 89 -6.73 11.93 -11.52
N VAL A 90 -5.59 11.50 -10.96
CA VAL A 90 -4.50 10.81 -11.65
C VAL A 90 -3.84 9.80 -10.71
N TYR A 91 -3.25 8.76 -11.28
CA TYR A 91 -2.54 7.72 -10.55
C TYR A 91 -1.11 7.63 -11.08
N ASP A 92 -0.17 8.44 -10.60
CA ASP A 92 1.20 8.47 -11.14
C ASP A 92 2.13 7.45 -10.44
N ASN A 93 1.73 6.99 -9.26
CA ASN A 93 2.51 6.05 -8.46
C ASN A 93 2.42 4.63 -9.05
N VAL A 94 3.44 3.81 -8.78
CA VAL A 94 3.30 2.34 -8.90
C VAL A 94 2.27 1.86 -7.89
N SER A 95 1.60 0.73 -8.12
CA SER A 95 0.70 0.12 -7.12
C SER A 95 1.40 -0.92 -6.23
N GLY A 96 2.66 -1.23 -6.54
CA GLY A 96 3.51 -2.09 -5.74
C GLY A 96 4.88 -2.31 -6.37
N TYR A 97 5.78 -2.94 -5.63
CA TYR A 97 7.13 -3.29 -6.07
C TYR A 97 7.71 -4.43 -5.24
N THR A 98 8.73 -5.09 -5.78
CA THR A 98 9.41 -6.22 -5.12
C THR A 98 10.01 -5.84 -3.78
N LEU A 99 9.91 -6.74 -2.82
CA LEU A 99 10.72 -6.75 -1.60
C LEU A 99 11.62 -7.99 -1.61
N GLY A 100 12.64 -8.00 -0.76
CA GLY A 100 13.54 -9.14 -0.66
C GLY A 100 14.72 -8.87 0.28
N LEU A 101 15.81 -9.61 0.04
CA LEU A 101 17.08 -9.40 0.72
C LEU A 101 17.83 -8.23 0.07
N TYR A 102 17.84 -7.08 0.72
CA TYR A 102 18.60 -5.91 0.24
C TYR A 102 19.42 -5.29 1.38
N GLY A 103 20.71 -5.61 1.40
CA GLY A 103 21.63 -5.19 2.47
C GLY A 103 22.60 -4.07 2.09
N ARG A 104 22.69 -3.71 0.80
CA ARG A 104 23.76 -2.84 0.28
C ARG A 104 23.46 -1.34 0.34
N THR A 105 22.22 -0.94 0.61
CA THR A 105 21.79 0.47 0.65
C THR A 105 20.71 0.66 1.72
N PRO A 106 20.36 1.89 2.12
CA PRO A 106 19.19 2.13 2.98
C PRO A 106 17.85 1.78 2.32
N ARG A 107 17.82 1.48 1.02
CA ARG A 107 16.59 1.06 0.33
C ARG A 107 16.18 -0.35 0.76
N THR A 108 14.87 -0.59 0.82
CA THR A 108 14.28 -1.90 1.11
C THR A 108 13.90 -2.69 -0.14
N SER A 109 14.11 -2.12 -1.32
CA SER A 109 13.81 -2.69 -2.63
C SER A 109 14.83 -2.22 -3.67
N ASP A 110 15.14 -3.10 -4.61
CA ASP A 110 15.90 -2.79 -5.83
C ASP A 110 15.01 -2.29 -6.98
N PHE A 111 13.68 -2.33 -6.80
CA PHE A 111 12.68 -2.02 -7.82
C PHE A 111 12.84 -2.83 -9.12
N SER A 112 13.43 -4.04 -9.04
CA SER A 112 13.58 -4.93 -10.21
C SER A 112 12.24 -5.25 -10.86
N ARG A 113 11.15 -5.32 -10.07
CA ARG A 113 9.79 -5.42 -10.60
C ARG A 113 8.88 -4.41 -9.89
N VAL A 114 8.12 -3.68 -10.69
CA VAL A 114 7.12 -2.71 -10.24
C VAL A 114 5.80 -2.94 -10.96
N PHE A 115 4.69 -2.64 -10.29
CA PHE A 115 3.34 -2.75 -10.83
C PHE A 115 2.96 -1.42 -11.49
N LEU A 116 2.89 -1.44 -12.82
CA LEU A 116 2.58 -0.33 -13.71
C LEU A 116 1.75 -0.82 -14.91
N PRO A 117 1.07 0.09 -15.64
CA PRO A 117 0.28 -0.29 -16.82
C PRO A 117 1.08 -0.97 -17.93
N ASN A 118 2.41 -0.78 -17.98
CA ASN A 118 3.32 -1.40 -18.95
C ASN A 118 4.10 -2.62 -18.39
N ALA A 119 3.81 -3.07 -17.17
CA ALA A 119 4.49 -4.20 -16.53
C ALA A 119 4.04 -5.56 -17.10
N ARG A 120 4.68 -6.03 -18.18
CA ARG A 120 4.32 -7.27 -18.90
C ARG A 120 4.98 -8.55 -18.37
N TRP A 121 5.50 -8.53 -17.15
CA TRP A 121 6.05 -9.72 -16.49
C TRP A 121 4.96 -10.47 -15.70
N ARG A 122 5.15 -11.77 -15.49
CA ARG A 122 4.21 -12.63 -14.76
C ARG A 122 4.65 -12.85 -13.31
N LEU A 123 3.69 -12.94 -12.41
CA LEU A 123 3.92 -13.33 -11.03
C LEU A 123 4.35 -14.81 -10.98
N GLU A 124 5.23 -15.13 -10.05
CA GLU A 124 5.73 -16.50 -9.78
C GLU A 124 5.55 -16.76 -8.29
N GLU A 125 5.41 -18.03 -7.93
CA GLU A 125 5.37 -18.44 -6.52
C GLU A 125 6.61 -17.94 -5.77
N GLY A 126 6.43 -17.52 -4.53
CA GLY A 126 7.50 -17.04 -3.65
C GLY A 126 7.91 -15.58 -3.89
N MET A 127 7.39 -14.90 -4.92
CA MET A 127 7.63 -13.46 -5.08
C MET A 127 7.00 -12.69 -3.90
N VAL A 128 7.75 -11.75 -3.34
CA VAL A 128 7.31 -10.88 -2.23
C VAL A 128 7.24 -9.45 -2.71
N PHE A 129 6.15 -8.77 -2.36
CA PHE A 129 5.91 -7.38 -2.77
C PHE A 129 5.48 -6.53 -1.59
N HIS A 130 5.81 -5.24 -1.67
CA HIS A 130 5.03 -4.22 -0.99
C HIS A 130 4.02 -3.67 -1.96
N MET A 131 2.74 -3.78 -1.60
CA MET A 131 1.61 -3.30 -2.40
C MET A 131 0.93 -2.17 -1.65
N TYR A 132 0.61 -1.07 -2.33
CA TYR A 132 0.03 0.11 -1.68
C TYR A 132 -1.00 0.83 -2.53
N VAL A 133 -1.94 1.46 -1.84
CA VAL A 133 -2.96 2.34 -2.38
C VAL A 133 -3.00 3.61 -1.55
N SER A 134 -3.25 4.74 -2.21
CA SER A 134 -3.45 6.02 -1.52
C SER A 134 -4.48 6.87 -2.24
N ALA A 135 -5.31 7.58 -1.49
CA ALA A 135 -6.19 8.63 -1.98
C ALA A 135 -6.64 9.53 -0.82
N GLY A 136 -6.84 10.82 -1.12
CA GLY A 136 -7.28 11.81 -0.14
C GLY A 136 -6.36 11.94 1.07
N GLY A 137 -5.07 11.64 0.95
CA GLY A 137 -4.12 11.64 2.08
C GLY A 137 -4.19 10.39 2.98
N LEU A 138 -5.01 9.40 2.64
CA LEU A 138 -5.01 8.10 3.29
C LEU A 138 -4.08 7.15 2.52
N GLY A 139 -3.26 6.37 3.22
CA GLY A 139 -2.35 5.40 2.61
C GLY A 139 -2.44 4.05 3.30
N PHE A 140 -2.71 3.01 2.52
CA PHE A 140 -2.74 1.61 2.98
C PHE A 140 -1.73 0.79 2.20
N SER A 141 -0.98 -0.05 2.90
CA SER A 141 -0.10 -0.99 2.22
C SER A 141 0.00 -2.30 2.97
N GLU A 142 0.43 -3.32 2.26
CA GLU A 142 0.79 -4.61 2.84
C GLU A 142 2.09 -5.12 2.27
N THR A 143 2.77 -5.94 3.06
CA THR A 143 3.73 -6.89 2.51
C THR A 143 3.00 -8.17 2.17
N VAL A 144 3.15 -8.68 0.96
CA VAL A 144 2.45 -9.87 0.48
C VAL A 144 3.42 -10.85 -0.19
N VAL A 145 3.11 -12.14 -0.14
CA VAL A 145 3.82 -13.21 -0.83
C VAL A 145 2.86 -13.92 -1.79
N VAL A 146 3.33 -14.24 -3.00
CA VAL A 146 2.59 -15.07 -3.95
C VAL A 146 2.75 -16.53 -3.55
N GLU A 147 1.64 -17.22 -3.36
CA GLU A 147 1.56 -18.65 -3.01
C GLU A 147 1.02 -19.44 -4.21
N PRO A 148 1.08 -20.79 -4.23
CA PRO A 148 0.69 -21.57 -5.41
C PRO A 148 -0.73 -21.26 -5.91
N GLU A 149 -1.68 -21.07 -5.01
CA GLU A 149 -3.10 -20.81 -5.32
C GLU A 149 -3.53 -19.35 -5.16
N GLY A 150 -2.61 -18.42 -4.87
CA GLY A 150 -2.99 -17.03 -4.64
C GLY A 150 -1.91 -16.15 -4.04
N CYS A 151 -2.32 -15.32 -3.08
CA CYS A 151 -1.48 -14.34 -2.43
C CYS A 151 -1.83 -14.24 -0.95
N ARG A 152 -0.81 -14.26 -0.10
CA ARG A 152 -0.97 -14.13 1.35
C ARG A 152 -0.33 -12.85 1.85
N ARG A 153 -1.09 -12.16 2.70
CA ARG A 153 -0.64 -10.99 3.45
C ARG A 153 0.27 -11.41 4.61
N LEU A 154 1.44 -10.80 4.71
CA LEU A 154 2.40 -11.02 5.80
C LEU A 154 2.24 -10.02 6.95
N THR A 155 1.58 -8.89 6.69
CA THR A 155 1.22 -7.89 7.69
C THR A 155 -0.08 -8.29 8.41
N ALA A 156 -0.17 -8.02 9.72
CA ALA A 156 -1.31 -8.42 10.56
C ALA A 156 -2.18 -7.23 11.02
N THR A 157 -1.67 -6.00 10.93
CA THR A 157 -2.37 -4.79 11.38
C THR A 157 -3.73 -4.65 10.69
N PRO A 158 -4.81 -4.30 11.43
CA PRO A 158 -6.13 -4.06 10.86
C PRO A 158 -6.08 -3.12 9.65
N ARG A 159 -6.81 -3.47 8.59
CA ARG A 159 -6.93 -2.68 7.36
C ARG A 159 -8.15 -1.76 7.48
N ARG A 160 -8.02 -0.73 8.32
CA ARG A 160 -9.03 0.29 8.56
C ARG A 160 -8.36 1.61 8.92
N LEU A 161 -9.11 2.70 8.90
CA LEU A 161 -8.66 3.95 9.51
C LEU A 161 -8.46 3.71 11.01
N LEU A 162 -7.21 3.79 11.47
CA LEU A 162 -6.90 3.66 12.90
C LEU A 162 -7.17 5.00 13.59
N THR A 163 -7.42 4.96 14.89
CA THR A 163 -7.58 6.18 15.71
C THR A 163 -6.52 6.20 16.79
N ASN A 164 -6.20 7.40 17.30
CA ASN A 164 -5.31 7.56 18.46
C ASN A 164 -5.98 7.24 19.80
N ARG A 165 -7.19 6.67 19.80
CA ARG A 165 -7.86 6.17 20.99
C ARG A 165 -7.51 4.69 21.15
N ILE A 166 -6.97 4.34 22.31
CA ILE A 166 -6.77 2.95 22.70
C ILE A 166 -8.01 2.60 23.53
N ASP A 167 -8.83 1.70 23.00
CA ASP A 167 -9.94 1.10 23.76
C ASP A 167 -9.40 0.13 24.83
#